data_AF-A0ABD3ZMG2-F1
#
_entry.id   AF-A0ABD3ZMG2-F1
#
_cell.length_a   1.000
_cell.length_b   1.000
_cell.length_c   1.000
_cell.angle_alpha   90.00
_cell.angle_beta   90.00
_cell.angle_gamma   90.00
#
_symmetry.space_group_name_H-M   'P 1'
#
loop_
_entity.id
_entity.type
_entity.pdbx_description
1 polymer ?
#
loop_
_entity_poly.entity_id
_entity_poly.type
_entity_poly.pdbx_seq_one_letter_code
_entity_poly.pdbx_strand_id
1 'polypeptide(L)'
;MSDRLFELLDGSSLNEKQHEAFVLQTVSEDGWPHAAMISAGEIIALSRTDIRIALWKNTMTSANILRTGTAQFTAWWKGAAIM
;
A
#
# COMPACT_ATOMS: atom_id res chain seq x y z
N MET A 1 -1.26 -1.25 13.23
CA MET A 1 0.06 -1.16 12.57
C MET A 1 1.19 -1.17 13.59
N SER A 2 2.26 -1.93 13.33
CA SER A 2 3.48 -1.97 14.16
C SER A 2 4.32 -0.68 14.04
N ASP A 3 5.24 -0.43 14.98
CA ASP A 3 6.14 0.74 14.92
C ASP A 3 6.97 0.78 13.66
N ARG A 4 7.54 -0.35 13.24
CA ARG A 4 8.33 -0.45 12.01
C ARG A 4 7.53 -0.14 10.76
N LEU A 5 6.29 -0.60 10.70
CA LEU A 5 5.43 -0.34 9.54
C LEU A 5 5.01 1.13 9.50
N PHE A 6 4.76 1.74 10.65
CA PHE A 6 4.50 3.18 10.72
C PHE A 6 5.73 3.99 10.32
N GLU A 7 6.92 3.66 10.84
CA GLU A 7 8.20 4.29 10.46
C GLU A 7 8.45 4.19 8.95
N LEU A 8 8.10 3.07 8.32
CA LEU A 8 8.21 2.91 6.87
C LEU A 8 7.29 3.88 6.12
N LEU A 9 6.05 4.04 6.58
CA LEU A 9 4.96 4.71 5.86
C LEU A 9 4.67 6.14 6.32
N ASP A 10 5.36 6.68 7.32
CA ASP A 10 5.09 8.00 7.92
C ASP A 10 5.41 9.21 7.00
N GLY A 11 5.93 8.98 5.80
CA GLY A 11 6.32 10.01 4.86
C GLY A 11 7.64 10.74 5.20
N SER A 12 8.32 10.34 6.27
CA SER A 12 9.67 10.82 6.59
C SER A 12 10.72 10.14 5.71
N SER A 13 11.86 10.80 5.48
CA SER A 13 13.01 10.24 4.75
C SER A 13 12.67 9.56 3.41
N LEU A 14 11.70 10.10 2.66
CA LEU A 14 11.24 9.49 1.38
C LEU A 14 12.37 9.25 0.38
N ASN A 15 13.38 10.14 0.34
CA ASN A 15 14.54 9.97 -0.53
C ASN A 15 15.34 8.69 -0.21
N GLU A 16 15.41 8.29 1.07
CA GLU A 16 16.04 7.03 1.49
C GLU A 16 15.15 5.82 1.17
N LYS A 17 13.83 6.01 1.15
CA LYS A 17 12.81 4.97 0.91
C LYS A 17 12.36 4.87 -0.55
N GLN A 18 12.95 5.62 -1.47
CA GLN A 18 12.48 5.74 -2.86
C GLN A 18 12.54 4.43 -3.67
N HIS A 19 13.31 3.45 -3.18
CA HIS A 19 13.45 2.13 -3.81
C HIS A 19 12.55 1.06 -3.16
N GLU A 20 11.80 1.43 -2.12
CA GLU A 20 10.84 0.53 -1.49
C GLU A 20 9.58 0.42 -2.36
N ALA A 21 9.15 -0.82 -2.57
CA ALA A 21 7.93 -1.16 -3.27
C ALA A 21 7.13 -2.17 -2.47
N PHE A 22 5.81 -2.04 -2.56
CA PHE A 22 4.86 -2.81 -1.77
C PHE A 22 3.83 -3.45 -2.68
N VAL A 23 3.19 -4.51 -2.20
CA VAL A 23 2.11 -5.17 -2.92
C VAL A 23 0.79 -4.72 -2.33
N LEU A 24 -0.07 -4.18 -3.18
CA LEU A 24 -1.48 -3.91 -2.86
C LEU A 24 -2.34 -4.95 -3.60
N GLN A 25 -2.96 -5.85 -2.84
CA GLN A 25 -3.86 -6.85 -3.35
C GLN A 25 -5.31 -6.36 -3.23
N THR A 26 -6.07 -6.57 -4.30
CA THR A 26 -7.49 -6.26 -4.41
C THR A 26 -8.20 -7.46 -5.01
N VAL A 27 -9.53 -7.44 -5.04
CA VAL A 27 -10.34 -8.51 -5.67
C VAL A 27 -11.01 -7.94 -6.90
N SER A 28 -10.77 -8.56 -8.06
CA SER A 28 -11.43 -8.24 -9.33
C SER A 28 -12.93 -8.55 -9.31
N GLU A 29 -13.66 -8.07 -10.31
CA GLU A 29 -15.13 -8.28 -10.40
C GLU A 29 -15.50 -9.76 -10.54
N ASP A 30 -14.66 -10.54 -11.21
CA ASP A 30 -14.78 -11.99 -11.38
C ASP A 30 -14.34 -12.79 -10.13
N GLY A 31 -13.98 -12.11 -9.04
CA GLY A 31 -13.59 -12.71 -7.77
C GLY A 31 -12.11 -13.11 -7.67
N TRP A 32 -11.30 -12.88 -8.71
CA TRP A 32 -9.89 -13.24 -8.67
C TRP A 32 -9.02 -12.18 -7.97
N PRO A 33 -7.91 -12.58 -7.32
CA PRO A 33 -6.95 -11.62 -6.75
C PRO A 33 -6.28 -10.81 -7.85
N HIS A 34 -6.20 -9.50 -7.65
CA HIS A 34 -5.46 -8.57 -8.49
C HIS A 34 -4.39 -7.85 -7.65
N ALA A 35 -3.13 -8.08 -7.99
CA ALA A 35 -1.98 -7.44 -7.34
C ALA A 35 -1.49 -6.24 -8.16
N ALA A 36 -1.20 -5.14 -7.47
CA ALA A 36 -0.47 -4.00 -8.01
C ALA A 36 0.72 -3.67 -7.13
N MET A 37 1.81 -3.20 -7.74
CA MET A 37 2.94 -2.64 -7.01
C MET A 37 2.71 -1.15 -6.79
N ILE A 38 2.98 -0.67 -5.58
CA ILE A 38 3.00 0.76 -5.25
C ILE A 38 4.31 1.09 -4.54
N SER A 39 4.75 2.34 -4.66
CA SER A 39 5.99 2.85 -4.07
C SER A 39 5.75 3.57 -2.74
N ALA A 40 6.83 3.86 -2.01
CA ALA A 40 6.80 4.73 -0.83
C ALA A 40 6.25 6.14 -1.10
N GLY A 41 6.29 6.62 -2.36
CA GLY A 41 5.70 7.91 -2.74
C GLY A 41 4.18 7.88 -2.92
N GLU A 42 3.57 6.70 -2.97
CA GLU A 42 2.14 6.53 -3.25
C GLU A 42 1.32 6.21 -1.99
N ILE A 43 1.95 6.14 -0.81
CA ILE A 43 1.29 5.78 0.44
C ILE A 43 1.84 6.60 1.62
N ILE A 44 0.95 7.02 2.51
CA ILE A 44 1.32 7.66 3.78
C ILE A 44 0.43 7.16 4.92
N ALA A 45 1.04 6.85 6.06
CA ALA A 45 0.35 6.58 7.32
C ALA A 45 0.11 7.89 8.08
N LEU A 46 -1.15 8.19 8.39
CA LEU A 46 -1.53 9.34 9.22
C LEU A 46 -1.62 8.97 10.70
N SER A 47 -1.92 7.70 10.98
CA SER A 47 -2.00 7.13 12.31
C SER A 47 -1.67 5.63 12.25
N ARG A 48 -1.78 4.92 13.37
CA ARG A 48 -1.62 3.45 13.42
C ARG A 48 -2.78 2.66 12.78
N THR A 49 -3.86 3.35 12.46
CA THR A 49 -5.11 2.81 11.91
C THR A 49 -5.52 3.44 10.59
N ASP A 50 -4.87 4.54 10.20
CA ASP A 50 -5.27 5.36 9.06
C ASP A 50 -4.11 5.54 8.08
N ILE A 51 -4.34 5.13 6.84
CA ILE A 51 -3.43 5.33 5.71
C ILE A 51 -4.15 6.09 4.60
N ARG A 52 -3.38 6.83 3.79
CA ARG A 52 -3.83 7.38 2.51
C ARG A 52 -2.96 6.81 1.41
N ILE A 53 -3.59 6.42 0.32
CA ILE A 53 -2.93 5.88 -0.86
C ILE A 53 -3.33 6.75 -2.06
N ALA A 54 -2.33 7.17 -2.83
CA ALA A 54 -2.52 7.90 -4.09
C ALA A 54 -2.41 6.90 -5.24
N LEU A 55 -3.55 6.47 -5.77
CA LEU A 55 -3.60 5.55 -6.90
C LEU A 55 -3.89 6.28 -8.20
N TRP A 56 -3.34 5.76 -9.30
CA TRP A 56 -3.68 6.21 -10.63
C TRP A 56 -5.17 6.00 -10.90
N LYS A 57 -5.81 7.07 -11.39
CA LYS A 57 -7.21 7.02 -11.84
C LYS A 57 -7.38 5.99 -12.97
N ASN A 58 -8.56 5.39 -13.05
CA ASN A 58 -8.93 4.44 -14.12
C ASN A 58 -8.05 3.19 -14.21
N THR A 59 -7.41 2.77 -13.10
CA THR A 59 -6.76 1.46 -13.00
C THR A 59 -7.71 0.42 -12.41
N MET A 60 -7.45 -0.86 -12.67
CA MET A 60 -8.20 -1.97 -12.06
C MET A 60 -8.14 -1.91 -10.53
N THR A 61 -6.98 -1.59 -9.95
CA THR A 61 -6.80 -1.42 -8.50
C THR A 61 -7.76 -0.35 -7.94
N SER A 62 -7.79 0.84 -8.54
CA SER A 62 -8.71 1.91 -8.13
C SER A 62 -10.17 1.51 -8.28
N ALA A 63 -10.55 0.85 -9.38
CA ALA A 63 -11.90 0.36 -9.59
C ALA A 63 -12.31 -0.71 -8.56
N ASN A 64 -11.41 -1.64 -8.25
CA ASN A 64 -11.65 -2.70 -7.26
C ASN A 64 -11.84 -2.13 -5.84
N ILE A 65 -11.02 -1.15 -5.45
CA ILE A 65 -11.13 -0.51 -4.13
C ILE A 65 -12.41 0.33 -4.03
N LEU A 66 -12.78 1.07 -5.08
CA LEU A 66 -14.02 1.84 -5.09
C LEU A 66 -15.26 0.93 -4.99
N ARG A 67 -15.23 -0.25 -5.62
CA ARG A 67 -16.33 -1.21 -5.56
C ARG A 67 -16.41 -1.96 -4.23
N THR A 68 -15.28 -2.40 -3.68
CA THR A 68 -15.27 -3.30 -2.51
C THR A 68 -15.03 -2.58 -1.18
N GLY A 69 -14.41 -1.40 -1.21
CA GLY A 69 -13.93 -0.71 -0.02
C GLY A 69 -12.74 -1.41 0.66
N THR A 70 -12.13 -2.42 0.03
CA THR A 70 -11.11 -3.27 0.65
C THR A 70 -9.86 -3.41 -0.20
N ALA A 71 -8.71 -3.51 0.47
CA ALA A 71 -7.44 -3.92 -0.09
C ALA A 71 -6.59 -4.58 1.00
N GLN A 72 -5.68 -5.45 0.61
CA GLN A 72 -4.65 -5.98 1.50
C GLN A 72 -3.30 -5.38 1.09
N PHE A 73 -2.58 -4.85 2.05
CA PHE A 73 -1.25 -4.29 1.86
C PHE A 73 -0.20 -5.21 2.45
N THR A 74 0.85 -5.50 1.69
CA THR A 74 1.98 -6.32 2.13
C THR A 74 3.28 -5.59 1.82
N ALA A 75 4.12 -5.43 2.85
CA ALA A 75 5.44 -4.82 2.72
C ALA A 75 6.54 -5.75 3.23
N TRP A 76 7.72 -5.58 2.66
CA TRP A 76 8.96 -6.13 3.17
C TRP A 76 9.93 -4.98 3.39
N TRP A 77 10.51 -4.89 4.57
CA TRP A 77 11.42 -3.81 4.89
C TRP A 77 12.51 -4.27 5.83
N LYS A 78 13.76 -3.86 5.55
CA LYS A 78 14.95 -4.23 6.32
C LYS A 78 15.05 -5.76 6.55
N GLY A 79 14.72 -6.54 5.52
CA GLY A 79 14.81 -8.01 5.52
C GLY A 79 13.67 -8.76 6.23
N ALA A 80 12.58 -8.09 6.62
CA ALA A 80 11.42 -8.71 7.25
C ALA A 80 10.13 -8.40 6.50
N ALA A 81 9.23 -9.38 6.40
CA ALA A 81 7.84 -9.13 6.04
C ALA A 81 7.15 -8.39 7.19
N ILE A 82 6.43 -7.32 6.88
CA ILE A 82 5.71 -6.51 7.86
C ILE A 82 4.28 -6.34 7.37
N MET A 83 3.32 -6.75 8.21
CA MET A 83 1.88 -6.70 7.97
C MET A 83 1.20 -5.89 9.07
#